data_AF-A0A520YZW4-F1
#
_entry.id   AF-A0A520YZW4-F1
#
_cell.length_a   1.000
_cell.length_b   1.000
_cell.length_c   1.000
_cell.angle_alpha   90.00
_cell.angle_beta   90.00
_cell.angle_gamma   90.00
#
_symmetry.space_group_name_H-M   'P 1'
#
loop_
_entity.id
_entity.type
_entity.pdbx_description
1 polymer ?
#
loop_
_entity_poly.entity_id
_entity_poly.type
_entity_poly.pdbx_seq_one_letter_code
_entity_poly.pdbx_strand_id
1 'polypeptide(L)' 'MGEITGNLSSHRGHIKGIDSLGDLQVVRATIPMASLANYETELKSMTGG' A
#
# COMPACT_ATOMS: atom_id res chain seq x y z
N MET A 1 0.22 6.56 -7.78
CA MET A 1 1.05 5.34 -7.95
C MET A 1 2.30 5.35 -7.06
N GLY A 2 3.20 6.33 -7.17
CA GLY A 2 4.44 6.36 -6.37
C GLY A 2 4.25 6.58 -4.86
N GLU A 3 3.16 7.22 -4.46
CA GLU A 3 2.86 7.48 -3.05
C GLU A 3 2.55 6.18 -2.29
N ILE A 4 1.70 5.31 -2.86
CA ILE A 4 1.28 4.03 -2.26
C ILE A 4 2.48 3.10 -2.10
N THR A 5 3.24 2.88 -3.17
CA THR A 5 4.46 2.04 -3.11
C THR A 5 5.51 2.61 -2.15
N GLY A 6 5.68 3.93 -2.08
CA GLY A 6 6.58 4.59 -1.13
C GLY A 6 6.13 4.42 0.33
N ASN A 7 4.84 4.59 0.61
CA ASN A 7 4.28 4.43 1.94
C ASN A 7 4.40 3.00 2.45
N LEU A 8 4.11 2.01 1.59
CA LEU A 8 4.30 0.60 1.93
C LEU A 8 5.77 0.27 2.23
N SER A 9 6.72 0.82 1.48
CA SER A 9 8.14 0.64 1.74
C SER A 9 8.58 1.31 3.05
N SER A 10 8.03 2.47 3.39
CA SER A 10 8.28 3.17 4.67
C SER A 10 7.80 2.36 5.88
N HIS A 11 6.71 1.62 5.75
CA HIS A 11 6.17 0.76 6.82
C HIS A 11 6.87 -0.60 6.96
N ARG A 12 8.09 -0.74 6.42
CA ARG A 12 8.81 -2.04 6.30
C ARG A 12 7.96 -3.11 5.58
N GLY A 13 7.09 -2.68 4.68
CA GLY A 13 6.31 -3.55 3.83
C GLY A 13 7.15 -4.05 2.67
N HIS A 14 7.18 -5.37 2.47
CA HIS A 14 7.76 -5.95 1.28
C HIS A 14 6.71 -5.99 0.17
N ILE A 15 6.92 -5.22 -0.89
CA ILE A 15 6.08 -5.28 -2.09
C ILE A 15 6.33 -6.63 -2.77
N LYS A 16 5.28 -7.46 -2.86
CA LYS A 16 5.31 -8.75 -3.53
C LYS A 16 5.07 -8.64 -5.03
N GLY A 17 4.34 -7.61 -5.46
CA GLY A 17 4.04 -7.40 -6.87
C GLY A 17 3.09 -6.25 -7.08
N ILE A 18 3.12 -5.69 -8.28
CA ILE A 18 2.22 -4.64 -8.73
C ILE A 18 1.55 -5.18 -9.99
N ASP A 19 0.26 -5.47 -9.89
CA ASP A 19 -0.57 -5.88 -11.03
C ASP A 19 -1.34 -4.67 -11.52
N SER A 20 -1.48 -4.54 -12.84
CA SER A 20 -2.34 -3.51 -13.46
C SER A 20 -3.56 -4.21 -14.03
N LEU A 21 -4.74 -3.92 -13.50
CA LEU A 21 -6.01 -4.47 -13.93
C LEU A 21 -6.84 -3.37 -14.63
N GLY A 22 -6.59 -3.18 -15.92
CA GLY A 22 -7.22 -2.12 -16.71
C GLY A 22 -6.86 -0.74 -16.18
N ASP A 23 -7.86 0.04 -15.76
CA ASP A 23 -7.69 1.36 -15.17
C ASP A 23 -7.30 1.32 -13.68
N LEU A 24 -7.30 0.13 -13.06
CA LEU A 24 -6.97 -0.07 -11.65
C LEU A 24 -5.56 -0.64 -11.50
N GLN A 25 -4.85 -0.24 -10.45
CA GLN A 25 -3.61 -0.90 -10.03
C GLN A 25 -3.83 -1.64 -8.72
N VAL A 26 -3.45 -2.92 -8.71
CA VAL A 26 -3.50 -3.80 -7.56
C VAL A 26 -2.08 -3.96 -7.04
N VAL A 27 -1.77 -3.31 -5.92
CA VAL A 27 -0.47 -3.45 -5.25
C VAL A 27 -0.57 -4.54 -4.19
N ARG A 28 0.21 -5.62 -4.34
CA ARG A 28 0.33 -6.67 -3.34
C ARG A 28 1.60 -6.46 -2.53
N ALA A 29 1.45 -6.43 -1.22
CA ALA A 29 2.58 -6.34 -0.31
C ALA A 29 2.32 -7.11 0.98
N THR A 30 3.39 -7.40 1.70
CA THR A 30 3.37 -8.03 3.01
C THR A 30 3.92 -7.06 4.02
N ILE A 31 3.07 -6.62 4.95
CA ILE A 31 3.42 -5.72 6.05
C ILE A 31 3.28 -6.51 7.36
N PRO A 32 4.23 -6.41 8.29
CA PRO A 32 4.09 -7.01 9.61
C PRO A 32 2.93 -6.37 10.39
N MET A 33 2.13 -7.19 11.08
CA MET A 33 0.94 -6.77 11.88
C MET A 33 1.20 -5.57 12.80
N ALA A 34 2.40 -5.45 13.37
CA ALA A 34 2.78 -4.33 14.24
C ALA A 34 2.77 -2.95 13.54
N SER A 35 2.86 -2.92 12.21
CA SER A 35 2.92 -1.70 11.40
C SER A 35 1.57 -1.35 10.76
N LEU A 36 0.55 -2.20 10.89
CA LEU A 36 -0.79 -2.01 10.31
C LEU A 36 -1.68 -1.03 11.11
N ALA A 37 -1.32 -0.71 12.36
CA ALA A 37 -2.15 0.11 13.25
C ALA A 37 -2.51 1.50 12.70
N ASN A 38 -1.64 2.11 11.87
CA ASN A 38 -1.88 3.42 11.26
C ASN A 38 -2.14 3.35 9.75
N TYR A 39 -1.99 2.16 9.17
CA TYR A 39 -2.00 1.96 7.72
C TYR A 39 -3.42 2.08 7.14
N GLU A 40 -4.45 1.78 7.92
CA GLU A 40 -5.86 1.90 7.51
C GLU A 40 -6.25 3.37 7.24
N THR A 41 -5.79 4.30 8.08
CA THR A 41 -6.00 5.75 7.92
C THR A 41 -5.25 6.29 6.72
N GLU A 42 -3.98 5.89 6.55
CA GLU A 42 -3.19 6.30 5.39
C GLU A 42 -3.76 5.75 4.09
N LEU A 43 -4.14 4.46 4.04
CA LEU A 43 -4.79 3.87 2.87
C LEU A 43 -6.01 4.67 2.46
N LYS A 44 -6.89 5.00 3.42
CA LYS A 44 -8.12 5.74 3.14
C LYS A 44 -7.84 7.16 2.63
N SER A 45 -6.84 7.83 3.18
CA SER A 45 -6.37 9.13 2.67
C SER A 45 -5.77 9.01 1.26
N MET A 46 -5.05 7.93 0.97
CA MET A 46 -4.38 7.72 -0.32
C MET A 46 -5.33 7.24 -1.42
N THR A 47 -6.39 6.52 -1.06
CA THR A 47 -7.45 6.11 -2.00
C THR A 47 -8.52 7.19 -2.18
N GLY A 48 -8.43 8.31 -1.44
CA GLY A 48 -9.30 9.47 -1.60
C GLY A 48 -10.65 9.37 -0.87
N GLY A 49 -10.84 8.38 0.01
CA GLY A 49 -12.11 8.12 0.70
C GLY A 49 -12.98 7.08 0.00
#